data_AF-A0A833L184-F1
#
_entry.id   AF-A0A833L184-F1
#
_cell.length_a   1.000
_cell.length_b   1.000
_cell.length_c   1.000
_cell.angle_alpha   90.00
_cell.angle_beta   90.00
_cell.angle_gamma   90.00
#
_symmetry.space_group_name_H-M   'P 1'
#
loop_
_entity.id
_entity.type
_entity.pdbx_description
1 polymer ?
#
loop_
_entity_poly.entity_id
_entity_poly.type
_entity_poly.pdbx_seq_one_letter_code
_entity_poly.pdbx_strand_id
1 'polypeptide(L)'
;MARKSKKGQFRVINEIKDQLILQADRWGKSGFYTPLKLEEMELEQCRKIKSDFLAERSNLEYEMCLLGTDKKEVLIKIERLESYIKKADRVIEAHERRINKMLDKLVGDKKAVKKAEDYINTKHTVSVIIQ
;
A
#
# COMPACT_ATOMS: atom_id res chain seq x y z
N MET A 1 -14.66 -24.67 6.71
CA MET A 1 -15.18 -24.26 5.39
C MET A 1 -14.76 -22.85 4.92
N ALA A 2 -14.49 -21.87 5.80
CA ALA A 2 -14.20 -20.48 5.41
C ALA A 2 -12.89 -20.21 4.62
N ARG A 3 -11.86 -21.06 4.70
CA ARG A 3 -10.58 -20.83 3.99
C ARG A 3 -10.66 -21.00 2.47
N LYS A 4 -11.56 -21.87 1.97
CA LYS A 4 -11.73 -22.10 0.52
C LYS A 4 -12.39 -20.90 -0.17
N SER A 5 -13.32 -20.19 0.49
CA SER A 5 -13.97 -19.01 -0.12
C SER A 5 -13.03 -17.82 -0.25
N LYS A 6 -12.14 -17.59 0.73
CA LYS A 6 -11.13 -16.51 0.66
C LYS A 6 -10.22 -16.66 -0.56
N LYS A 7 -9.72 -17.87 -0.85
CA LYS A 7 -8.89 -18.11 -2.03
C LYS A 7 -9.64 -17.83 -3.34
N GLY A 8 -10.93 -18.18 -3.40
CA GLY A 8 -11.79 -17.88 -4.54
C GLY A 8 -11.95 -16.37 -4.75
N GLN A 9 -12.25 -15.62 -3.68
CA GLN A 9 -12.35 -14.17 -3.72
C GLN A 9 -11.05 -13.50 -4.19
N PHE A 10 -9.90 -13.94 -3.67
CA PHE A 10 -8.60 -13.43 -4.15
C PHE A 10 -8.37 -13.69 -5.63
N ARG A 11 -8.77 -14.87 -6.14
CA ARG A 11 -8.65 -15.17 -7.57
C ARG A 11 -9.52 -14.24 -8.42
N VAL A 12 -10.77 -14.02 -8.01
CA VAL A 12 -11.68 -13.12 -8.71
C VAL A 12 -11.17 -11.67 -8.68
N ILE A 13 -10.67 -11.20 -7.54
CA ILE A 13 -10.10 -9.85 -7.43
C ILE A 13 -8.87 -9.70 -8.33
N ASN A 14 -7.97 -10.68 -8.35
CA ASN A 14 -6.79 -10.62 -9.22
C ASN A 14 -7.17 -10.62 -10.69
N GLU A 15 -8.13 -11.45 -11.10
CA GLU A 15 -8.66 -11.45 -12.46
C GLU A 15 -9.22 -10.08 -12.85
N ILE A 16 -9.97 -9.42 -11.95
CA ILE A 16 -10.48 -8.06 -12.18
C ILE A 16 -9.32 -7.07 -12.35
N LYS A 17 -8.28 -7.15 -11.52
CA LYS A 17 -7.09 -6.29 -11.64
C LYS A 17 -6.39 -6.47 -12.99
N ASP A 18 -6.21 -7.72 -13.41
CA ASP A 18 -5.57 -8.05 -14.69
C ASP A 18 -6.40 -7.53 -15.87
N GLN A 19 -7.73 -7.65 -15.80
CA GLN A 19 -8.64 -7.11 -16.81
C GLN A 19 -8.62 -5.58 -16.87
N LEU A 20 -8.52 -4.88 -15.72
CA LEU A 20 -8.39 -3.42 -15.69
C LEU A 20 -7.12 -2.94 -16.38
N ILE A 21 -6.00 -3.62 -16.15
CA ILE A 21 -4.73 -3.31 -16.82
C ILE A 21 -4.86 -3.54 -18.33
N LEU A 22 -5.35 -4.71 -18.74
CA LEU A 22 -5.56 -5.06 -20.15
C LEU A 22 -6.49 -4.08 -20.88
N GLN A 23 -7.57 -3.64 -20.23
CA GLN A 23 -8.52 -2.69 -20.82
C GLN A 23 -7.91 -1.30 -20.96
N ALA A 24 -7.16 -0.82 -19.96
CA ALA A 24 -6.46 0.46 -20.05
C ALA A 24 -5.45 0.47 -21.21
N ASP A 25 -4.69 -0.61 -21.38
CA ASP A 25 -3.75 -0.74 -22.51
C ASP A 25 -4.48 -0.71 -23.86
N ARG A 26 -5.58 -1.46 -24.00
CA ARG A 26 -6.39 -1.48 -25.22
C ARG A 26 -7.00 -0.12 -25.58
N TRP A 27 -7.26 0.72 -24.58
CA TRP A 27 -7.77 2.08 -24.77
C TRP A 27 -6.68 3.13 -24.94
N GLY A 28 -5.41 2.73 -25.07
CA GLY A 28 -4.29 3.66 -25.22
C GLY A 28 -3.99 4.45 -23.94
N LYS A 29 -4.52 4.02 -22.79
CA LYS A 29 -4.25 4.59 -21.46
C LYS A 29 -3.18 3.77 -20.73
N SER A 30 -2.15 3.35 -21.46
CA SER A 30 -1.04 2.58 -20.90
C SER A 30 -0.38 3.36 -19.76
N GLY A 31 -0.36 2.77 -18.56
CA GLY A 31 0.16 3.41 -17.34
C GLY A 31 -0.89 4.01 -16.41
N PHE A 32 -2.17 4.11 -16.82
CA PHE A 32 -3.25 4.56 -15.93
C PHE A 32 -3.55 3.53 -14.84
N TYR A 33 -3.59 2.25 -15.21
CA TYR A 33 -3.56 1.14 -14.28
C TYR A 33 -2.24 0.38 -14.41
N THR A 34 -1.51 0.28 -13.31
CA THR A 34 -0.33 -0.57 -13.16
C THR A 34 -0.46 -1.36 -11.87
N PRO A 35 0.25 -2.50 -11.71
CA PRO A 35 0.25 -3.23 -10.45
C PRO A 35 0.64 -2.35 -9.25
N LEU A 36 1.60 -1.44 -9.45
CA LEU A 36 1.98 -0.46 -8.44
C LEU A 36 0.82 0.50 -8.13
N LYS A 37 0.17 1.05 -9.16
CA LYS A 37 -0.94 2.00 -8.98
C LYS A 37 -2.13 1.37 -8.26
N LEU A 38 -2.45 0.12 -8.57
CA LEU A 38 -3.52 -0.62 -7.91
C LEU A 38 -3.19 -0.87 -6.43
N GLU A 39 -1.93 -1.19 -6.11
CA GLU A 39 -1.48 -1.34 -4.72
C GLU A 39 -1.50 0.00 -3.95
N GLU A 40 -1.14 1.11 -4.59
CA GLU A 40 -1.27 2.47 -4.03
C GLU A 40 -2.73 2.83 -3.72
N MET A 41 -3.66 2.51 -4.63
CA MET A 41 -5.09 2.73 -4.42
C MET A 41 -5.62 1.94 -3.22
N GLU A 42 -5.20 0.67 -3.07
CA GLU A 42 -5.58 -0.14 -1.91
C GLU A 42 -5.03 0.43 -0.60
N LEU A 43 -3.78 0.92 -0.60
CA LEU A 43 -3.19 1.59 0.55
C LEU A 43 -3.97 2.86 0.93
N GLU A 44 -4.35 3.68 -0.05
CA GLU A 44 -5.14 4.89 0.17
C GLU A 44 -6.50 4.57 0.80
N GLN A 45 -7.20 3.55 0.31
CA GLN A 45 -8.46 3.10 0.92
C GLN A 45 -8.26 2.60 2.35
N CYS A 46 -7.18 1.87 2.63
CA CYS A 46 -6.88 1.42 3.99
C CYS A 46 -6.63 2.61 4.94
N ARG A 47 -5.93 3.65 4.48
CA ARG A 47 -5.71 4.89 5.24
C ARG A 47 -7.01 5.64 5.48
N LYS A 48 -7.90 5.72 4.49
CA LYS A 48 -9.22 6.31 4.64
C LYS A 48 -10.05 5.59 5.71
N ILE A 49 -10.13 4.26 5.63
CA ILE A 49 -10.85 3.44 6.63
C ILE A 49 -10.29 3.67 8.05
N LYS A 50 -8.95 3.75 8.20
CA LYS A 50 -8.33 4.09 9.48
C LYS A 50 -8.75 5.47 9.97
N SER A 51 -8.77 6.46 9.07
CA SER A 51 -9.22 7.82 9.38
C SER A 51 -10.67 7.83 9.87
N ASP A 52 -11.55 7.07 9.24
CA ASP A 52 -12.95 6.96 9.64
C ASP A 52 -13.08 6.35 11.05
N PHE A 53 -12.29 5.33 11.39
CA PHE A 53 -12.26 4.78 12.75
C PHE A 53 -11.76 5.77 13.79
N LEU A 54 -10.77 6.60 13.45
CA LEU A 54 -10.25 7.62 14.35
C LEU A 54 -11.28 8.73 14.58
N ALA A 55 -11.96 9.17 13.52
CA ALA A 55 -13.03 10.16 13.62
C ALA A 55 -14.17 9.66 14.52
N GLU A 56 -14.61 8.42 14.32
CA GLU A 56 -15.64 7.81 15.16
C GLU A 56 -15.21 7.69 16.63
N ARG A 57 -13.93 7.34 16.88
CA ARG A 57 -13.40 7.30 18.25
C ARG A 57 -13.48 8.68 18.92
N SER A 58 -13.07 9.73 18.21
CA SER A 58 -13.15 11.10 18.71
C SER A 58 -14.59 11.56 18.94
N ASN A 59 -15.54 11.17 18.09
CA ASN A 59 -16.96 11.44 18.32
C ASN A 59 -17.45 10.78 19.61
N LEU A 60 -17.15 9.50 19.82
CA LEU A 60 -17.53 8.77 21.03
C LEU A 60 -16.89 9.35 22.31
N GLU A 61 -15.62 9.77 22.23
CA GLU A 61 -14.94 10.47 23.33
C GLU A 61 -15.64 11.80 23.67
N TYR A 62 -16.08 12.56 22.65
CA TYR A 62 -16.82 13.80 22.82
C TYR A 62 -18.19 13.55 23.48
N GLU A 63 -18.96 12.57 22.99
CA GLU A 63 -20.26 12.20 23.56
C GLU A 63 -20.15 11.82 25.04
N MET A 64 -19.14 11.01 25.39
CA MET A 64 -18.90 10.57 26.77
C MET A 64 -18.59 11.73 27.72
N CYS A 65 -17.91 12.77 27.23
CA CYS A 65 -17.53 13.94 28.01
C CYS A 65 -18.67 14.96 28.18
N LEU A 66 -19.53 15.14 27.17
CA LEU A 66 -20.45 16.29 27.11
C LEU A 66 -21.94 15.95 27.14
N LEU A 67 -22.33 14.75 26.70
CA LEU A 67 -23.75 14.41 26.51
C LEU A 67 -24.31 13.47 27.58
N GLY A 68 -23.52 13.08 28.58
CA GLY A 68 -23.97 12.23 29.68
C GLY A 68 -24.46 10.85 29.24
N THR A 69 -23.93 10.33 28.12
CA THR A 69 -24.26 9.00 27.59
C THR A 69 -23.82 7.86 28.51
N ASP A 70 -24.38 6.66 28.31
CA ASP A 70 -23.98 5.47 29.05
C ASP A 70 -22.49 5.17 28.83
N LYS A 71 -21.68 5.57 29.81
CA LYS A 71 -20.22 5.45 29.79
C LYS A 71 -19.77 4.01 29.53
N LYS A 72 -20.51 3.01 30.00
CA LYS A 72 -20.11 1.60 29.85
C LYS A 72 -20.22 1.15 28.40
N GLU A 73 -21.30 1.49 27.72
CA GLU A 73 -21.49 1.13 26.30
C GLU A 73 -20.48 1.84 25.41
N VAL A 74 -20.24 3.13 25.66
CA VAL A 74 -19.29 3.94 24.89
C VAL A 74 -17.86 3.40 25.03
N LEU A 75 -17.43 3.04 26.24
CA LEU A 75 -16.11 2.44 26.47
C LEU A 75 -15.92 1.12 25.70
N ILE A 76 -16.94 0.27 25.64
CA ILE A 76 -16.88 -0.98 24.86
C ILE A 76 -16.73 -0.69 23.36
N LYS A 77 -17.42 0.34 22.84
CA LYS A 77 -17.29 0.75 21.43
C LYS A 77 -15.89 1.30 21.13
N ILE A 78 -15.34 2.12 22.02
CA ILE A 78 -13.98 2.65 21.91
C ILE A 78 -12.95 1.52 21.89
N GLU A 79 -13.05 0.55 22.81
CA GLU A 79 -12.13 -0.60 22.86
C GLU A 79 -12.17 -1.42 21.55
N ARG A 80 -13.36 -1.61 20.98
CA ARG A 80 -13.52 -2.27 19.68
C ARG A 80 -12.88 -1.47 18.54
N LEU A 81 -13.06 -0.14 18.53
CA LEU A 81 -12.43 0.73 17.54
C LEU A 81 -10.91 0.67 17.63
N GLU A 82 -10.33 0.65 18.83
CA GLU A 82 -8.89 0.49 19.01
C GLU A 82 -8.37 -0.83 18.40
N SER A 83 -9.12 -1.92 18.57
CA SER A 83 -8.80 -3.20 17.94
C SER A 83 -8.81 -3.11 16.40
N TYR A 84 -9.77 -2.38 15.82
CA TYR A 84 -9.87 -2.16 14.38
C TYR A 84 -8.77 -1.24 13.86
N ILE A 85 -8.43 -0.18 14.58
CA ILE A 85 -7.31 0.72 14.25
C ILE A 85 -6.00 -0.08 14.21
N LYS A 86 -5.72 -0.88 15.24
CA LYS A 86 -4.52 -1.76 15.27
C LYS A 86 -4.49 -2.75 14.10
N LYS A 87 -5.64 -3.25 13.66
CA LYS A 87 -5.72 -4.13 12.48
C LYS A 87 -5.46 -3.35 11.19
N ALA A 88 -6.01 -2.14 11.06
CA ALA A 88 -5.78 -1.26 9.91
C ALA A 88 -4.30 -0.90 9.79
N ASP A 89 -3.62 -0.59 10.88
CA ASP A 89 -2.16 -0.32 10.90
C ASP A 89 -1.35 -1.48 10.33
N ARG A 90 -1.61 -2.71 10.77
CA ARG A 90 -0.91 -3.90 10.26
C ARG A 90 -1.13 -4.11 8.76
N VAL A 91 -2.33 -3.79 8.27
CA VAL A 91 -2.66 -3.90 6.85
C VAL A 91 -1.94 -2.81 6.05
N ILE A 92 -1.96 -1.56 6.52
CA ILE A 92 -1.23 -0.43 5.94
C ILE A 92 0.27 -0.76 5.83
N GLU A 93 0.90 -1.21 6.90
CA GLU A 93 2.32 -1.61 6.89
C GLU A 93 2.61 -2.75 5.90
N ALA A 94 1.65 -3.66 5.68
CA ALA A 94 1.80 -4.72 4.70
C ALA A 94 1.77 -4.19 3.26
N HIS A 95 0.85 -3.27 2.95
CA HIS A 95 0.78 -2.59 1.65
C HIS A 95 2.03 -1.72 1.41
N GLU A 96 2.46 -0.92 2.38
CA GLU A 96 3.67 -0.10 2.28
C GLU A 96 4.92 -0.94 1.99
N ARG A 97 5.08 -2.07 2.69
CA ARG A 97 6.18 -3.01 2.41
C ARG A 97 6.09 -3.62 1.01
N ARG A 98 4.88 -3.87 0.48
CA ARG A 98 4.71 -4.38 -0.89
C ARG A 98 5.07 -3.32 -1.93
N ILE A 99 4.60 -2.08 -1.74
CA ILE A 99 4.94 -0.95 -2.60
C ILE A 99 6.45 -0.72 -2.63
N ASN A 100 7.10 -0.66 -1.48
CA ASN A 100 8.56 -0.48 -1.41
C ASN A 100 9.31 -1.59 -2.16
N LYS A 101 8.88 -2.86 -2.02
CA LYS A 101 9.45 -3.97 -2.80
C LYS A 101 9.23 -3.84 -4.30
N MET A 102 8.10 -3.29 -4.74
CA MET A 102 7.84 -3.04 -6.17
C MET A 102 8.71 -1.90 -6.69
N LEU A 103 8.86 -0.82 -5.92
CA LEU A 103 9.74 0.30 -6.24
C LEU A 103 11.21 -0.14 -6.31
N ASP A 104 11.68 -0.94 -5.36
CA ASP A 104 13.05 -1.48 -5.37
C ASP A 104 13.33 -2.30 -6.63
N LYS A 105 12.34 -3.05 -7.14
CA LYS A 105 12.47 -3.79 -8.40
C LYS A 105 12.47 -2.87 -9.63
N LEU A 106 11.65 -1.84 -9.63
CA LEU A 106 11.55 -0.88 -10.75
C LEU A 106 12.80 -0.01 -10.89
N VAL A 107 13.42 0.36 -9.76
CA VAL A 107 14.65 1.17 -9.75
C VAL A 107 15.88 0.35 -10.19
N GLY A 108 15.74 -0.97 -10.35
CA GLY A 108 16.80 -1.87 -10.79
C GLY A 108 17.88 -2.09 -9.72
N ASP A 109 18.82 -3.00 -10.00
CA ASP A 109 19.94 -3.25 -9.09
C ASP A 109 20.92 -2.08 -9.14
N LYS A 110 20.72 -1.07 -8.27
CA LYS A 110 21.59 0.10 -8.14
C LYS A 110 23.07 -0.29 -8.00
N LYS A 111 23.37 -1.48 -7.47
CA LYS A 111 24.75 -1.98 -7.39
C LYS A 111 25.30 -2.40 -8.76
N ALA A 112 24.49 -2.97 -9.63
CA ALA A 112 24.89 -3.32 -10.99
C ALA A 112 25.10 -2.06 -11.84
N VAL A 113 24.22 -1.06 -11.70
CA VAL A 113 24.35 0.25 -12.36
C VAL A 113 25.61 0.97 -11.89
N LYS A 114 25.84 1.05 -10.57
CA LYS A 114 27.05 1.66 -10.02
C LYS A 114 28.34 0.94 -10.45
N LYS A 115 28.33 -0.40 -10.49
CA LYS A 115 29.46 -1.17 -11.03
C LYS A 115 29.72 -0.90 -12.51
N ALA A 116 28.67 -0.70 -13.30
CA ALA A 116 28.81 -0.34 -14.71
C ALA A 116 29.36 1.09 -14.87
N GLU A 117 28.89 2.04 -14.05
CA GLU A 117 29.44 3.41 -13.98
C GLU A 117 30.92 3.41 -13.60
N ASP A 118 31.29 2.67 -12.54
CA ASP A 118 32.68 2.57 -12.08
C ASP A 118 33.59 1.97 -13.16
N TYR A 119 33.11 0.96 -13.90
CA TYR A 119 33.84 0.34 -15.02
C TYR A 119 34.02 1.28 -16.22
N ILE A 120 32.98 2.06 -16.57
CA ILE A 120 33.06 3.05 -17.65
C ILE A 120 34.04 4.16 -17.27
N ASN A 121 33.96 4.66 -16.04
CA ASN A 121 34.85 5.71 -15.55
C ASN A 121 36.31 5.25 -15.54
N THR A 122 36.61 4.05 -15.04
CA THR A 122 37.99 3.52 -15.06
C THR A 122 38.54 3.34 -16.47
N LYS A 123 37.73 2.90 -17.44
CA LYS A 123 38.16 2.85 -18.85
C LYS A 123 38.45 4.23 -19.42
N HIS A 124 37.65 5.24 -19.07
CA HIS A 124 37.84 6.60 -19.56
C HIS A 124 39.12 7.21 -19.01
N THR A 125 39.42 7.03 -17.71
CA THR A 125 40.68 7.50 -17.10
C THR A 125 41.91 6.85 -17.73
N VAL A 126 41.85 5.55 -18.07
CA VAL A 126 42.95 4.86 -18.75
C VAL A 126 43.16 5.40 -20.17
N SER A 127 42.09 5.75 -20.89
CA SER A 127 42.22 6.31 -22.26
C SER A 127 42.84 7.72 -22.28
N VAL A 128 42.65 8.52 -21.23
CA VAL A 128 43.18 9.89 -21.12
C VAL A 128 44.67 9.89 -20.71
N ILE A 129 45.16 8.83 -20.06
CA ILE A 129 46.56 8.74 -19.60
C ILE A 129 47.51 8.21 -20.70
N ILE A 130 46.98 7.63 -21.78
CA ILE A 130 47.77 6.99 -22.87
C ILE A 130 47.89 7.89 -24.12
N GLN A 131 47.41 9.15 -24.07
CA GLN A 131 47.66 10.16 -25.12
C GLN A 131 48.79 11.10 -24.71
#